data_AF-A0A7X7MCC2-F1
#
_entry.id   AF-A0A7X7MCC2-F1
#
_cell.length_a   1.000
_cell.length_b   1.000
_cell.length_c   1.000
_cell.angle_alpha   90.00
_cell.angle_beta   90.00
_cell.angle_gamma   90.00
#
_symmetry.space_group_name_H-M   'P 1'
#
loop_
_entity.id
_entity.type
_entity.pdbx_description
1 polymer ?
#
loop_
_entity_poly.entity_id
_entity_poly.type
_entity_poly.pdbx_seq_one_letter_code
_entity_poly.pdbx_strand_id
1 'polypeptide(L)' 'MSDDPRSETPPTAADSETAAAPAPVMPAGVSRINIEDEMTTSYIDYSMSVIIGRALPDARDGLKPVHRRVLFA' A
#
# COMPACT_ATOMS: atom_id res chain seq x y z
N MET A 1 10.83 -57.05 9.16
CA MET A 1 10.30 -56.05 10.12
C MET A 1 11.36 -54.98 10.24
N SER A 2 11.32 -53.96 9.38
CA SER A 2 10.55 -52.73 9.60
C SER A 2 11.48 -51.68 10.22
N ASP A 3 11.76 -50.50 9.66
CA ASP A 3 11.13 -49.79 8.56
C ASP A 3 12.09 -48.70 8.03
N ASP A 4 11.83 -48.30 6.78
CA ASP A 4 12.52 -47.41 5.84
C ASP A 4 12.64 -45.92 6.31
N PRO A 5 13.76 -45.19 6.04
CA PRO A 5 13.97 -43.79 6.46
C PRO A 5 13.25 -42.74 5.57
N ARG A 6 11.95 -42.91 5.32
CA ARG A 6 11.09 -41.91 4.65
C ARG A 6 9.80 -41.68 5.42
N SER A 7 9.85 -40.87 6.47
CA SER A 7 8.66 -40.20 6.99
C SER A 7 8.69 -38.71 6.63
N GLU A 8 8.79 -38.45 5.32
CA GLU A 8 8.18 -37.24 4.76
C GLU A 8 6.67 -37.42 4.91
N THR A 9 6.13 -36.96 6.03
CA THR A 9 4.70 -36.79 6.15
C THR A 9 4.28 -35.77 5.08
N PRO A 10 3.38 -36.12 4.15
CA PRO A 10 2.91 -35.17 3.15
C PRO A 10 2.17 -34.02 3.85
N PRO A 11 2.21 -32.78 3.31
CA PRO A 11 1.41 -31.70 3.84
C PRO A 11 -0.07 -31.99 3.55
N THR A 12 -0.77 -32.58 4.52
CA THR A 12 -2.23 -32.68 4.50
C THR A 12 -2.79 -31.69 5.53
N ALA A 13 -3.06 -30.49 5.05
CA ALA A 13 -4.19 -29.69 5.48
C ALA A 13 -4.74 -29.08 4.20
N ALA A 14 -5.36 -29.94 3.40
CA ALA A 14 -6.33 -29.52 2.42
C ALA A 14 -7.50 -28.89 3.19
N ASP A 15 -7.43 -27.58 3.42
CA ASP A 15 -8.61 -26.79 3.78
C ASP A 15 -9.54 -26.80 2.57
N SER A 16 -10.44 -27.77 2.60
CA SER A 16 -11.45 -28.01 1.59
C SER A 16 -12.64 -27.07 1.81
N GLU A 17 -13.05 -26.48 0.70
CA GLU A 17 -14.42 -26.17 0.32
C GLU A 17 -15.17 -24.96 0.90
N THR A 18 -15.53 -24.10 -0.07
CA THR A 18 -16.92 -23.69 -0.33
C THR A 18 -17.48 -22.55 0.51
N ALA A 19 -17.39 -21.35 -0.07
CA ALA A 19 -18.55 -20.80 -0.78
C ALA A 19 -18.07 -19.73 -1.74
N ALA A 20 -18.13 -20.02 -3.04
CA ALA A 20 -18.19 -18.96 -4.04
C ALA A 20 -19.48 -18.19 -3.79
N ALA A 21 -19.41 -17.16 -2.94
CA ALA A 21 -20.46 -16.18 -2.80
C ALA A 21 -20.79 -15.65 -4.20
N PRO A 22 -22.07 -15.41 -4.54
CA PRO A 22 -22.41 -14.82 -5.83
C PRO A 22 -21.62 -13.52 -5.92
N ALA A 23 -20.74 -13.42 -6.93
CA ALA A 23 -19.98 -12.22 -7.19
C ALA A 23 -20.97 -11.05 -7.20
N PRO A 24 -20.82 -10.04 -6.31
CA PRO A 24 -21.74 -8.93 -6.34
C PRO A 24 -21.54 -8.24 -7.68
N VAL A 25 -22.62 -8.18 -8.46
CA VAL A 25 -22.68 -7.45 -9.71
C VAL A 25 -22.37 -5.99 -9.38
N MET A 26 -21.12 -5.59 -9.59
CA MET A 26 -20.65 -4.25 -9.30
C MET A 26 -21.04 -3.33 -10.46
N PRO A 27 -21.46 -2.09 -10.21
CA PRO A 27 -21.60 -1.11 -11.27
C PRO A 27 -20.25 -0.93 -11.97
N ALA A 28 -20.26 -0.92 -13.30
CA ALA A 28 -19.07 -0.72 -14.12
C ALA A 28 -18.41 0.62 -13.72
N GLY A 29 -17.21 0.56 -13.16
CA GLY A 29 -16.45 1.72 -12.72
C GLY A 29 -15.80 1.63 -11.34
N VAL A 30 -16.09 0.60 -10.54
CA VAL A 30 -15.49 0.42 -9.21
C VAL A 30 -14.39 -0.63 -9.26
N SER A 31 -13.13 -0.20 -9.10
CA SER A 31 -11.99 -1.10 -8.87
C SER A 31 -11.87 -1.40 -7.38
N ARG A 32 -11.74 -2.68 -7.02
CA ARG A 32 -11.37 -3.06 -5.65
C ARG A 32 -9.87 -2.91 -5.50
N ILE A 33 -9.45 -2.07 -4.57
CA ILE A 33 -8.04 -1.84 -4.24
C ILE A 33 -7.80 -2.44 -2.85
N ASN A 34 -6.65 -3.07 -2.67
CA ASN A 34 -6.24 -3.53 -1.35
C ASN A 34 -5.94 -2.31 -0.46
N ILE A 35 -6.54 -2.27 0.73
CA ILE A 35 -6.38 -1.15 1.66
C ILE A 35 -4.94 -0.99 2.14
N GLU A 36 -4.19 -2.08 2.28
CA GLU A 36 -2.79 -2.05 2.74
C GLU A 36 -1.89 -1.32 1.71
N ASP A 37 -2.11 -1.63 0.44
CA ASP A 37 -1.37 -1.03 -0.68
C ASP A 37 -1.75 0.46 -0.86
N GLU A 38 -3.04 0.78 -0.75
CA GLU A 38 -3.54 2.16 -0.87
C GLU A 38 -3.05 3.05 0.28
N MET A 39 -3.09 2.54 1.51
CA MET A 39 -2.62 3.29 2.69
C MET A 39 -1.13 3.59 2.61
N THR A 40 -0.33 2.63 2.16
CA THR A 40 1.11 2.81 1.97
C THR A 40 1.37 3.87 0.90
N THR A 41 0.70 3.78 -0.24
CA THR A 41 0.87 4.71 -1.36
C THR A 41 0.45 6.13 -0.97
N SER A 42 -0.75 6.29 -0.42
CA SER A 42 -1.28 7.58 0.05
C SER A 42 -0.39 8.23 1.12
N TYR A 43 0.19 7.42 2.02
CA TYR A 43 1.12 7.93 3.03
C TYR A 43 2.40 8.47 2.41
N ILE A 44 2.98 7.75 1.45
CA ILE A 44 4.21 8.18 0.76
C ILE A 44 3.98 9.43 -0.08
N ASP A 45 2.89 9.47 -0.85
CA ASP A 45 2.57 10.61 -1.72
C ASP A 45 2.34 11.89 -0.92
N TYR A 46 1.57 11.81 0.16
CA TYR A 46 1.37 12.94 1.04
C TYR A 46 2.68 13.33 1.73
N SER A 47 3.43 12.37 2.30
CA SER A 47 4.68 12.66 3.01
C SER A 47 5.70 13.35 2.11
N MET A 48 5.82 12.92 0.86
CA MET A 48 6.76 13.50 -0.11
C MET A 48 6.35 14.92 -0.50
N SER A 49 5.07 15.17 -0.77
CA SER A 49 4.52 16.51 -1.01
C SER A 49 4.81 17.46 0.15
N VAL A 50 4.70 16.96 1.38
CA VAL A 50 4.94 17.71 2.61
C VAL A 50 6.40 18.08 2.79
N ILE A 51 7.30 17.12 2.58
CA ILE A 51 8.74 17.33 2.73
C ILE A 51 9.22 18.43 1.76
N ILE A 52 8.79 18.35 0.51
CA ILE A 52 9.23 19.26 -0.57
C ILE A 52 8.51 20.62 -0.50
N GLY A 53 7.20 20.61 -0.23
CA GLY A 53 6.35 21.78 -0.42
C GLY A 53 6.13 22.65 0.82
N ARG A 54 6.52 22.18 2.02
CA ARG A 54 6.29 22.94 3.26
C ARG A 54 7.30 22.73 4.37
N ALA A 55 7.85 21.52 4.53
CA ALA A 55 8.60 21.16 5.73
C ALA A 55 10.07 21.59 5.68
N LEU A 56 10.73 21.46 4.52
CA LEU A 56 12.13 21.86 4.35
C LEU A 56 12.24 23.24 3.68
N PRO A 57 13.03 24.18 4.24
CA PRO A 57 13.34 25.44 3.57
C PRO A 57 14.26 25.19 2.37
N ASP A 58 14.12 26.01 1.33
CA ASP A 58 14.99 25.91 0.13
C ASP A 58 16.44 26.24 0.52
N ALA A 59 17.37 25.37 0.15
CA ALA A 59 18.78 25.44 0.53
C ALA A 59 19.48 26.72 0.04
N ARG A 60 18.94 27.36 -1.00
CA ARG A 60 19.53 28.57 -1.60
C ARG A 60 19.20 29.84 -0.83
N ASP A 61 17.99 29.90 -0.28
CA ASP A 61 17.44 31.17 0.21
C ASP A 61 17.05 31.10 1.70
N GLY A 62 16.93 29.90 2.28
CA GLY A 62 16.43 29.70 3.64
C GLY A 62 14.95 30.10 3.84
N LEU A 63 14.28 30.53 2.78
CA LEU A 63 12.91 31.03 2.81
C LEU A 63 11.91 29.88 2.61
N LYS A 64 10.85 29.88 3.42
CA LYS A 64 9.71 28.98 3.24
C LYS A 64 8.92 29.38 1.98
N PRO A 65 8.25 28.43 1.28
CA PRO A 65 7.50 28.71 0.05
C PRO A 65 6.45 29.84 0.17
N VAL A 66 5.88 30.05 1.37
CA VAL A 66 4.94 31.16 1.64
C VAL A 66 5.61 32.53 1.46
N HIS A 67 6.83 32.72 1.95
CA HIS A 67 7.52 34.01 1.86
C HIS A 67 7.86 34.37 0.41
N ARG A 68 8.26 33.38 -0.40
CA ARG A 68 8.53 33.58 -1.83
C ARG A 68 7.28 34.07 -2.59
N ARG A 69 6.09 33.59 -2.24
CA ARG A 69 4.81 34.03 -2.86
C ARG A 69 4.42 35.46 -2.50
N VAL A 70 4.71 35.90 -1.28
CA VAL A 70 4.39 37.27 -0.83
C VAL A 70 5.32 38.31 -1.45
N LEU A 71 6.60 37.99 -1.64
CA LEU A 71 7.59 38.91 -2.20
C LEU A 71 7.49 39.08 -3.72
N PHE A 72 6.83 38.16 -4.42
CA PHE A 72 6.72 38.17 -5.89
C PHE A 72 5.34 38.66 -6.41
N ALA A 73 4.38 38.91 -5.51
CA ALA A 73 3.03 39.38 -5.84
C ALA A 73 2.94 40.90 -5.99
#